data_AF-A0A1S3D7S8-F1
#
_entry.id   AF-A0A1S3D7S8-F1
#
_cell.length_a   1.000
_cell.length_b   1.000
_cell.length_c   1.000
_cell.angle_alpha   90.00
_cell.angle_beta   90.00
_cell.angle_gamma   90.00
#
_symmetry.space_group_name_H-M   'P 1'
#
loop_
_entity.id
_entity.type
_entity.pdbx_description
1 polymer ?
#
loop_
_entity_poly.entity_id
_entity_poly.type
_entity_poly.pdbx_seq_one_letter_code
_entity_poly.pdbx_strand_id
1 'polypeptide(L)'
;MFGTMSMLYGTLLHQDAPPRDTNFAPAFVLPKSTIRVIHSTLTLLNTVANLELKLFQDILGAEGISLQLRHIATYLLWYCSSDDLSSENQQLLHLVIQLVGYFAVKNHDNQLILQSGFTPTVLRQLCSLPFSYFCQPELTLILFPTLLACCYGNQETRKILDQELSYEMLEEFARSPAAQSSLLMKIINS
;
A
#
# COMPACT_ATOMS: atom_id res chain seq x y z
N MET A 1 17.70 6.85 4.73
CA MET A 1 16.25 6.60 4.62
C MET A 1 15.43 7.89 4.58
N PHE A 2 15.69 8.87 5.46
CA PHE A 2 15.05 10.20 5.39
C PHE A 2 15.20 10.88 4.01
N GLY A 3 16.43 10.96 3.48
CA GLY A 3 16.69 11.58 2.17
C GLY A 3 16.00 10.90 0.97
N THR A 4 15.75 9.59 1.03
CA THR A 4 15.11 8.86 -0.08
C THR A 4 13.61 9.11 -0.15
N MET A 5 12.91 9.18 0.99
CA MET A 5 11.48 9.52 1.01
C MET A 5 11.25 10.98 0.63
N SER A 6 12.06 11.90 1.14
CA SER A 6 11.94 13.32 0.78
C SER A 6 12.30 13.59 -0.68
N MET A 7 13.27 12.85 -1.24
CA MET A 7 13.57 12.92 -2.67
C MET A 7 12.42 12.38 -3.52
N LEU A 8 11.85 11.22 -3.15
CA LEU A 8 10.68 10.67 -3.85
C LEU A 8 9.48 11.62 -3.79
N TYR A 9 9.17 12.12 -2.61
CA TYR A 9 8.10 13.10 -2.38
C TYR A 9 8.32 14.36 -3.24
N GLY A 10 9.54 14.90 -3.25
CA GLY A 10 9.91 16.06 -4.08
C GLY A 10 9.80 15.77 -5.58
N THR A 11 10.24 14.60 -6.05
CA THR A 11 10.13 14.23 -7.47
C THR A 11 8.68 14.02 -7.93
N LEU A 12 7.81 13.56 -7.05
CA LEU A 12 6.40 13.29 -7.35
C LEU A 12 5.52 14.55 -7.24
N LEU A 13 5.91 15.55 -6.44
CA LEU A 13 5.15 16.80 -6.28
C LEU A 13 5.62 17.96 -7.15
N HIS A 14 6.90 18.01 -7.56
CA HIS A 14 7.38 19.04 -8.50
C HIS A 14 6.91 18.81 -9.94
N GLN A 15 6.24 17.70 -10.21
CA GLN A 15 5.54 17.46 -11.47
C GLN A 15 4.07 17.77 -11.20
N ASP A 16 3.61 18.95 -11.62
CA ASP A 16 2.26 19.48 -11.38
C ASP A 16 1.19 18.38 -11.41
N ALA A 17 0.71 17.98 -10.23
CA ALA A 17 -0.34 16.98 -10.13
C ALA A 17 -1.62 17.57 -10.76
N PRO A 18 -2.15 17.00 -11.86
CA PRO A 18 -3.37 17.51 -12.45
C PRO A 18 -4.54 17.38 -11.46
N PRO A 19 -5.62 18.17 -11.62
CA PRO A 19 -6.83 18.00 -10.83
C PRO A 19 -7.27 16.53 -10.90
N ARG A 20 -7.46 15.92 -9.73
CA ARG A 20 -7.79 14.50 -9.56
C ARG A 20 -9.24 14.24 -9.95
N ASP A 21 -9.54 14.33 -11.24
CA ASP A 21 -10.78 13.78 -11.79
C ASP A 21 -10.63 12.27 -11.93
N THR A 22 -11.44 11.53 -11.17
CA THR A 22 -11.36 10.09 -10.91
C THR A 22 -11.65 9.19 -12.12
N ASN A 23 -11.72 9.73 -13.34
CA ASN A 23 -12.13 8.99 -14.54
C ASN A 23 -11.09 8.94 -15.67
N PHE A 24 -9.88 9.44 -15.44
CA PHE A 24 -8.84 9.44 -16.48
C PHE A 24 -7.57 8.71 -16.01
N ALA A 25 -7.07 7.83 -16.88
CA ALA A 25 -5.71 7.30 -16.78
C ALA A 25 -4.71 8.46 -16.59
N PRO A 26 -3.58 8.25 -15.88
CA PRO A 26 -2.61 9.31 -15.65
C PRO A 26 -2.17 9.88 -17.00
N ALA A 27 -2.56 11.13 -17.29
CA ALA A 27 -2.20 11.82 -18.52
C ALA A 27 -0.68 12.01 -18.69
N PHE A 28 0.08 11.73 -17.62
CA PHE A 28 1.52 11.86 -17.54
C PHE A 28 2.16 10.49 -17.26
N VAL A 29 3.09 10.07 -18.13
CA VAL A 29 3.89 8.86 -17.93
C VAL A 29 5.19 9.24 -17.19
N LEU A 30 5.45 8.59 -16.06
CA LEU A 30 6.68 8.80 -15.31
C LEU A 30 7.92 8.44 -16.15
N PRO A 31 9.00 9.23 -16.07
CA PRO A 31 10.27 8.87 -16.71
C PRO A 31 10.77 7.50 -16.21
N LYS A 32 11.36 6.70 -17.11
CA LYS A 32 11.90 5.36 -16.76
C LYS A 32 12.94 5.41 -15.64
N SER A 33 13.75 6.47 -15.58
CA SER A 33 14.70 6.70 -14.48
C SER A 33 13.98 6.85 -13.14
N THR A 34 12.89 7.61 -13.10
CA THR A 34 12.05 7.80 -11.90
C THR A 34 11.43 6.48 -11.47
N ILE A 35 10.86 5.71 -12.39
CA ILE A 35 10.28 4.37 -12.11
C ILE A 35 11.32 3.45 -11.47
N ARG A 36 12.56 3.43 -11.99
CA ARG A 36 13.65 2.62 -11.42
C ARG A 36 14.02 3.05 -9.99
N VAL A 37 14.12 4.35 -9.75
CA VAL A 37 14.40 4.89 -8.41
C VAL A 37 13.29 4.53 -7.42
N ILE A 38 12.02 4.68 -7.83
CA ILE A 38 10.86 4.26 -7.03
C ILE A 38 10.97 2.77 -6.72
N HIS A 39 11.15 1.94 -7.74
CA HIS A 39 11.25 0.49 -7.59
C HIS A 39 12.34 0.11 -6.60
N SER A 40 13.59 0.58 -6.80
CA SER A 40 14.70 0.29 -5.91
C SER A 40 14.44 0.76 -4.47
N THR A 41 13.80 1.91 -4.29
CA THR A 41 13.49 2.44 -2.96
C THR A 41 12.43 1.59 -2.26
N LEU A 42 11.33 1.24 -2.94
CA LEU A 42 10.29 0.39 -2.36
C LEU A 42 10.82 -1.02 -2.06
N THR A 43 11.64 -1.58 -2.95
CA THR A 43 12.31 -2.87 -2.69
C THR A 43 13.14 -2.79 -1.43
N LEU A 44 14.00 -1.77 -1.29
CA LEU A 44 14.83 -1.59 -0.10
C LEU A 44 13.98 -1.48 1.17
N LEU A 45 12.93 -0.66 1.15
CA LEU A 45 12.05 -0.46 2.29
C LEU A 45 11.33 -1.75 2.70
N ASN A 46 10.81 -2.50 1.73
CA ASN A 46 10.22 -3.82 1.99
C ASN A 46 11.26 -4.80 2.55
N THR A 47 12.50 -4.81 2.03
CA THR A 47 13.56 -5.64 2.59
C THR A 47 13.87 -5.28 4.06
N VAL A 48 13.95 -4.00 4.40
CA VAL A 48 14.14 -3.55 5.78
C VAL A 48 12.96 -3.98 6.67
N ALA A 49 11.72 -3.84 6.19
CA ALA A 49 10.54 -4.27 6.94
C ALA A 49 10.53 -5.78 7.24
N ASN A 50 11.02 -6.60 6.30
CA ASN A 50 11.16 -8.04 6.50
C ASN A 50 12.25 -8.40 7.54
N LEU A 51 13.30 -7.59 7.66
CA LEU A 51 14.41 -7.83 8.57
C LEU A 51 14.13 -7.31 9.99
N GLU A 52 13.63 -6.08 10.10
CA GLU A 52 13.42 -5.40 11.37
C GLU A 52 12.17 -4.52 11.31
N LEU A 53 11.00 -5.17 11.43
CA LEU A 53 9.69 -4.54 11.30
C LEU A 53 9.52 -3.34 12.23
N LYS A 54 9.96 -3.44 13.49
CA LYS A 54 9.79 -2.37 14.47
C LYS A 54 10.57 -1.13 14.07
N LEU A 55 11.84 -1.27 13.72
CA LEU A 55 12.67 -0.14 13.24
C LEU A 55 12.05 0.51 12.00
N PHE A 56 11.56 -0.30 11.07
CA PHE A 56 10.86 0.18 9.88
C PHE A 56 9.63 1.02 10.22
N GLN A 57 8.76 0.51 11.11
CA GLN A 57 7.55 1.21 11.54
C GLN A 57 7.86 2.46 12.35
N ASP A 58 8.86 2.43 13.24
CA ASP A 58 9.27 3.58 14.05
C ASP A 58 9.82 4.71 13.17
N ILE A 59 10.65 4.38 12.17
CA ILE A 59 11.19 5.38 11.23
C ILE A 59 10.08 5.95 10.35
N LEU A 60 9.31 5.11 9.66
CA LEU A 60 8.31 5.61 8.71
C LEU A 60 7.06 6.17 9.39
N GLY A 61 6.78 5.77 10.64
CA GLY A 61 5.67 6.24 11.45
C GLY A 61 5.93 7.61 12.09
N ALA A 62 7.19 8.04 12.12
CA ALA A 62 7.57 9.35 12.65
C ALA A 62 6.79 10.49 11.97
N GLU A 63 6.46 11.52 12.76
CA GLU A 63 5.73 12.69 12.29
C GLU A 63 6.38 13.31 11.05
N GLY A 64 5.56 13.70 10.07
CA GLY A 64 6.03 14.22 8.78
C GLY A 64 6.43 13.13 7.78
N ILE A 65 7.17 12.08 8.19
CA ILE A 65 7.51 10.97 7.29
C ILE A 65 6.29 10.14 6.97
N SER A 66 5.46 9.84 7.98
CA SER A 66 4.23 9.08 7.80
C SER A 66 3.26 9.77 6.81
N LEU A 67 3.23 11.11 6.81
CA LEU A 67 2.48 11.89 5.83
C LEU A 67 3.08 11.77 4.43
N GLN A 68 4.40 11.86 4.29
CA GLN A 68 5.08 11.65 2.99
C GLN A 68 4.82 10.25 2.46
N LEU A 69 4.96 9.22 3.30
CA LEU A 69 4.66 7.83 2.94
C LEU A 69 3.22 7.70 2.46
N ARG A 70 2.25 8.27 3.19
CA ARG A 70 0.85 8.25 2.79
C ARG A 70 0.64 8.91 1.42
N HIS A 71 1.25 10.06 1.18
CA HIS A 71 1.17 10.73 -0.13
C HIS A 71 1.77 9.90 -1.26
N ILE A 72 2.94 9.28 -1.02
CA ILE A 72 3.60 8.39 -1.97
C ILE A 72 2.72 7.17 -2.25
N ALA A 73 2.19 6.51 -1.22
CA ALA A 73 1.32 5.36 -1.35
C ALA A 73 0.05 5.70 -2.13
N THR A 74 -0.61 6.81 -1.78
CA THR A 74 -1.81 7.28 -2.49
C THR A 74 -1.54 7.53 -3.97
N TYR A 75 -0.42 8.18 -4.29
CA TYR A 75 -0.05 8.46 -5.66
C TYR A 75 0.26 7.18 -6.45
N LEU A 76 1.08 6.28 -5.89
CA LEU A 76 1.49 5.06 -6.57
C LEU A 76 0.35 4.06 -6.75
N LEU A 77 -0.55 3.93 -5.76
CA LEU A 77 -1.76 3.11 -5.90
C LEU A 77 -2.61 3.61 -7.07
N TRP A 78 -2.83 4.91 -7.17
CA TRP A 78 -3.57 5.50 -8.29
C TRP A 78 -2.85 5.36 -9.64
N TYR A 79 -1.56 5.71 -9.69
CA TYR A 79 -0.79 5.68 -10.94
C TYR A 79 -0.68 4.25 -11.50
N CYS A 80 -0.43 3.28 -10.64
CA CYS A 80 -0.23 1.89 -11.03
C CYS A 80 -1.53 1.07 -11.14
N SER A 81 -2.72 1.58 -10.75
CA SER A 81 -3.97 0.81 -10.84
C SER A 81 -4.72 0.94 -12.18
N SER A 82 -4.13 1.63 -13.17
CA SER A 82 -4.76 1.91 -14.48
C SER A 82 -4.86 0.64 -15.36
N ASP A 83 -5.90 0.53 -16.20
CA ASP A 83 -6.16 -0.68 -17.00
C ASP A 83 -5.03 -1.07 -17.98
N ASP A 84 -4.21 -0.12 -18.45
CA ASP A 84 -3.02 -0.35 -19.28
C ASP A 84 -1.75 -0.62 -18.42
N LEU A 85 -1.83 -1.64 -17.57
CA LEU A 85 -0.75 -2.04 -16.67
C LEU A 85 0.45 -2.61 -17.46
N SER A 86 1.49 -1.79 -17.66
CA SER A 86 2.81 -2.32 -18.00
C SER A 86 3.35 -3.21 -16.87
N SER A 87 4.18 -4.20 -17.21
CA SER A 87 4.78 -5.10 -16.20
C SER A 87 5.58 -4.35 -15.13
N GLU A 88 6.19 -3.21 -15.46
CA GLU A 88 6.90 -2.34 -14.51
C GLU A 88 5.93 -1.69 -13.51
N ASN A 89 4.78 -1.18 -13.98
CA ASN A 89 3.76 -0.58 -13.10
C ASN A 89 3.13 -1.63 -12.17
N GLN A 90 2.91 -2.85 -12.66
CA GLN A 90 2.37 -3.93 -11.83
C GLN A 90 3.34 -4.31 -10.70
N GLN A 91 4.64 -4.39 -11.00
CA GLN A 91 5.67 -4.63 -9.97
C GLN A 91 5.70 -3.52 -8.92
N LEU A 92 5.60 -2.25 -9.34
CA LEU A 92 5.48 -1.12 -8.41
C LEU A 92 4.22 -1.23 -7.54
N LEU A 93 3.09 -1.63 -8.13
CA LEU A 93 1.83 -1.80 -7.40
C LEU A 93 1.97 -2.88 -6.31
N HIS A 94 2.59 -4.02 -6.63
CA HIS A 94 2.85 -5.06 -5.64
C HIS A 94 3.73 -4.56 -4.50
N LEU A 95 4.80 -3.83 -4.82
CA LEU A 95 5.73 -3.31 -3.82
C LEU A 95 5.07 -2.29 -2.89
N VAL A 96 4.22 -1.39 -3.40
CA VAL A 96 3.52 -0.40 -2.57
C VAL A 96 2.45 -1.05 -1.70
N ILE A 97 1.71 -2.05 -2.20
CA ILE A 97 0.73 -2.81 -1.40
C ILE A 97 1.44 -3.48 -0.22
N GLN A 98 2.56 -4.18 -0.47
CA GLN A 98 3.35 -4.83 0.58
C GLN A 98 3.89 -3.82 1.61
N LEU A 99 4.40 -2.67 1.14
CA LEU A 99 4.94 -1.62 2.00
C LEU A 99 3.87 -1.10 2.96
N VAL A 100 2.65 -0.87 2.45
CA VAL A 100 1.50 -0.43 3.25
C VAL A 100 1.13 -1.49 4.29
N GLY A 101 1.15 -2.77 3.92
CA GLY A 101 0.89 -3.87 4.85
C GLY A 101 1.88 -3.91 6.00
N TYR A 102 3.19 -3.81 5.71
CA TYR A 102 4.22 -3.76 6.75
C TYR A 102 4.13 -2.51 7.62
N PHE A 103 3.76 -1.37 7.03
CA PHE A 103 3.59 -0.14 7.78
C PHE A 103 2.46 -0.24 8.81
N ALA A 104 1.35 -0.90 8.44
CA ALA A 104 0.14 -0.96 9.25
C ALA A 104 0.09 -2.12 10.26
N VAL A 105 0.71 -3.26 9.95
CA VAL A 105 0.48 -4.50 10.71
C VAL A 105 0.79 -4.31 12.20
N LYS A 106 -0.20 -4.63 13.06
CA LYS A 106 -0.12 -4.50 14.53
C LYS A 106 0.29 -3.10 15.04
N ASN A 107 0.09 -2.04 14.26
CA ASN A 107 0.42 -0.68 14.64
C ASN A 107 -0.77 0.27 14.41
N HIS A 108 -1.52 0.56 15.48
CA HIS A 108 -2.75 1.36 15.39
C HIS A 108 -2.52 2.77 14.89
N ASP A 109 -1.44 3.44 15.32
CA ASP A 109 -1.14 4.80 14.89
C ASP A 109 -0.89 4.85 13.38
N ASN A 110 -0.11 3.90 12.86
CA ASN A 110 0.14 3.78 11.43
C ASN A 110 -1.11 3.42 10.64
N GLN A 111 -1.99 2.56 11.17
CA GLN A 111 -3.29 2.25 10.56
C GLN A 111 -4.14 3.52 10.42
N LEU A 112 -4.21 4.36 11.46
CA LEU A 112 -4.95 5.63 11.44
C LEU A 112 -4.39 6.60 10.39
N ILE A 113 -3.07 6.65 10.22
CA ILE A 113 -2.45 7.46 9.16
C ILE A 113 -3.02 7.05 7.79
N LEU A 114 -3.09 5.75 7.48
CA LEU A 114 -3.60 5.26 6.18
C LEU A 114 -5.07 5.61 5.90
N GLN A 115 -5.83 5.94 6.94
CA GLN A 115 -7.24 6.33 6.86
C GLN A 115 -7.47 7.84 6.91
N SER A 116 -6.41 8.60 7.14
CA SER A 116 -6.49 10.04 7.30
C SER A 116 -6.26 10.79 5.98
N GLY A 117 -6.69 12.05 5.97
CA GLY A 117 -6.50 12.98 4.86
C GLY A 117 -7.58 12.89 3.78
N PHE A 118 -7.23 13.31 2.56
CA PHE A 118 -8.18 13.38 1.45
C PHE A 118 -8.66 12.01 1.00
N THR A 119 -9.93 11.94 0.61
CA THR A 119 -10.54 10.75 0.00
C THR A 119 -10.25 10.70 -1.51
N PRO A 120 -10.04 9.51 -2.09
CA PRO A 120 -10.00 8.21 -1.41
C PRO A 120 -8.72 8.06 -0.56
N THR A 121 -8.88 7.52 0.65
CA THR A 121 -7.76 7.23 1.56
C THR A 121 -6.96 6.05 1.03
N VAL A 122 -5.75 5.80 1.56
CA VAL A 122 -4.93 4.65 1.12
C VAL A 122 -5.71 3.34 1.28
N LEU A 123 -6.40 3.16 2.41
CA LEU A 123 -7.23 1.99 2.64
C LEU A 123 -8.34 1.84 1.59
N ARG A 124 -9.06 2.92 1.27
CA ARG A 124 -10.11 2.86 0.24
C ARG A 124 -9.54 2.58 -1.14
N GLN A 125 -8.39 3.16 -1.49
CA GLN A 125 -7.73 2.85 -2.76
C GLN A 125 -7.33 1.38 -2.88
N LEU A 126 -6.87 0.75 -1.78
CA LEU A 126 -6.61 -0.70 -1.76
C LEU A 126 -7.89 -1.51 -2.02
N CYS A 127 -9.04 -1.05 -1.50
CA CYS A 127 -10.33 -1.68 -1.73
C CYS A 127 -10.87 -1.48 -3.16
N SER A 128 -10.42 -0.43 -3.85
CA SER A 128 -10.82 -0.09 -5.22
C SER A 128 -9.82 -0.53 -6.29
N LEU A 129 -8.87 -1.41 -5.95
CA LEU A 129 -7.93 -1.97 -6.94
C LEU A 129 -8.64 -2.79 -8.02
N PRO A 130 -7.97 -3.07 -9.17
CA PRO A 130 -8.55 -3.90 -10.21
C PRO A 130 -9.00 -5.27 -9.69
N PHE A 131 -10.11 -5.79 -10.20
CA PHE A 131 -10.76 -7.03 -9.73
C PHE A 131 -9.82 -8.25 -9.71
N SER A 132 -8.78 -8.28 -10.57
CA SER A 132 -7.76 -9.32 -10.56
C SER A 132 -7.10 -9.49 -9.19
N TYR A 133 -6.92 -8.42 -8.42
CA TYR A 133 -6.36 -8.47 -7.05
C TYR A 133 -7.28 -9.12 -6.02
N PHE A 134 -8.56 -9.33 -6.36
CA PHE A 134 -9.56 -9.96 -5.50
C PHE A 134 -9.86 -11.39 -5.89
N CYS A 135 -9.45 -11.84 -7.08
CA CYS A 135 -9.80 -13.17 -7.58
C CYS A 135 -8.63 -14.02 -8.07
N GLN A 136 -7.49 -13.42 -8.47
CA GLN A 136 -6.32 -14.19 -8.87
C GLN A 136 -5.54 -14.65 -7.63
N PRO A 137 -5.28 -15.97 -7.44
CA PRO A 137 -4.61 -16.49 -6.25
C PRO A 137 -3.27 -15.83 -5.93
N GLU A 138 -2.49 -15.47 -6.95
CA GLU A 138 -1.17 -14.84 -6.79
C GLU A 138 -1.29 -13.41 -6.27
N LEU A 139 -2.32 -12.68 -6.68
CA LEU A 139 -2.52 -11.28 -6.31
C LEU A 139 -3.27 -11.14 -4.98
N THR A 140 -4.19 -12.06 -4.67
CA THR A 140 -4.88 -12.08 -3.37
C THR A 140 -3.88 -12.33 -2.23
N LEU A 141 -2.82 -13.11 -2.47
CA LEU A 141 -1.69 -13.30 -1.54
C LEU A 141 -0.91 -12.02 -1.24
N ILE A 142 -1.07 -10.97 -2.05
CA ILE A 142 -0.46 -9.65 -1.84
C ILE A 142 -1.46 -8.73 -1.16
N LEU A 143 -2.67 -8.62 -1.72
CA LEU A 143 -3.67 -7.65 -1.27
C LEU A 143 -4.32 -8.05 0.06
N PHE A 144 -4.77 -9.30 0.23
CA PHE A 144 -5.60 -9.65 1.39
C PHE A 144 -4.85 -9.60 2.72
N PRO A 145 -3.59 -10.08 2.83
CA PRO A 145 -2.79 -9.87 4.03
C PRO A 145 -2.60 -8.38 4.36
N THR A 146 -2.50 -7.53 3.33
CA THR A 146 -2.36 -6.08 3.49
C THR A 146 -3.65 -5.45 4.03
N LEU A 147 -4.81 -5.82 3.50
CA LEU A 147 -6.10 -5.35 3.99
C LEU A 147 -6.33 -5.78 5.45
N LEU A 148 -6.01 -7.04 5.78
CA LEU A 148 -6.06 -7.56 7.14
C LEU A 148 -5.09 -6.83 8.08
N ALA A 149 -3.88 -6.51 7.63
CA ALA A 149 -2.91 -5.73 8.39
C ALA A 149 -3.41 -4.31 8.69
N CYS A 150 -4.08 -3.67 7.71
CA CYS A 150 -4.66 -2.35 7.87
C CYS A 150 -5.78 -2.30 8.93
N CYS A 151 -6.52 -3.39 9.14
CA CYS A 151 -7.63 -3.44 10.10
C CYS A 151 -7.36 -4.26 11.37
N TYR A 152 -6.18 -4.85 11.51
CA TYR A 152 -5.88 -5.75 12.61
C TYR A 152 -6.06 -5.08 13.97
N GLY A 153 -6.99 -5.62 14.77
CA GLY A 153 -7.32 -5.11 16.10
C GLY A 153 -8.05 -3.76 16.12
N ASN A 154 -8.36 -3.17 14.97
CA ASN A 154 -8.92 -1.83 14.85
C ASN A 154 -10.35 -1.88 14.30
N GLN A 155 -11.33 -1.72 15.20
CA GLN A 155 -12.75 -1.84 14.85
C GLN A 155 -13.24 -0.73 13.89
N GLU A 156 -12.69 0.48 13.99
CA GLU A 156 -13.07 1.58 13.10
C GLU A 156 -12.60 1.28 11.67
N THR A 157 -11.38 0.78 11.54
CA THR A 157 -10.84 0.35 10.25
C THR A 157 -11.60 -0.81 9.66
N ARG A 158 -11.95 -1.79 10.49
CA ARG A 158 -12.77 -2.92 10.06
C ARG A 158 -14.12 -2.46 9.50
N LYS A 159 -14.80 -1.50 10.13
CA LYS A 159 -16.07 -0.97 9.64
C LYS A 159 -15.95 -0.29 8.27
N ILE A 160 -14.85 0.41 8.01
CA ILE A 160 -14.59 0.98 6.68
C ILE A 160 -14.44 -0.15 5.67
N LEU A 161 -13.69 -1.20 6.02
CA LEU A 161 -13.48 -2.35 5.14
C LEU A 161 -14.80 -3.08 4.82
N ASP A 162 -15.65 -3.29 5.82
CA ASP A 162 -16.99 -3.90 5.67
C ASP A 162 -17.92 -3.11 4.72
N GLN A 163 -17.70 -1.80 4.58
CA GLN A 163 -18.46 -0.94 3.67
C GLN A 163 -17.97 -1.04 2.22
N GLU A 164 -16.70 -1.35 2.01
CA GLU A 164 -16.06 -1.36 0.69
C GLU A 164 -16.01 -2.77 0.07
N LEU A 165 -15.92 -3.82 0.88
CA LEU A 165 -15.86 -5.22 0.43
C LEU A 165 -16.40 -6.22 1.45
N SER A 166 -16.70 -7.44 1.00
CA SER A 166 -17.15 -8.52 1.88
C SER A 166 -15.99 -9.01 2.75
N TYR A 167 -16.03 -8.70 4.05
CA TYR A 167 -15.03 -9.15 5.01
C TYR A 167 -14.97 -10.68 5.17
N GLU A 168 -16.06 -11.38 4.85
CA GLU A 168 -16.12 -12.84 4.83
C GLU A 168 -15.03 -13.45 3.91
N MET A 169 -14.77 -12.80 2.76
CA MET A 169 -13.71 -13.21 1.83
C MET A 169 -12.32 -13.15 2.47
N LEU A 170 -12.07 -12.13 3.31
CA LEU A 170 -10.81 -11.98 4.04
C LEU A 170 -10.69 -13.01 5.16
N GLU A 171 -11.78 -13.33 5.85
CA GLU A 171 -11.82 -14.38 6.88
C GLU A 171 -11.63 -15.78 6.30
N GLU A 172 -12.20 -16.05 5.12
CA GLU A 172 -11.96 -17.29 4.38
C GLU A 172 -10.49 -17.41 3.95
N PHE A 173 -9.94 -16.34 3.36
CA PHE A 173 -8.52 -16.30 3.01
C PHE A 173 -7.62 -16.50 4.23
N ALA A 174 -7.89 -15.82 5.35
CA ALA A 174 -7.08 -15.93 6.57
C ALA A 174 -7.02 -17.37 7.13
N ARG A 175 -8.07 -18.17 6.90
CA ARG A 175 -8.14 -19.60 7.27
C ARG A 175 -7.51 -20.53 6.23
N SER A 176 -7.24 -20.04 5.02
CA SER A 176 -6.67 -20.84 3.94
C SER A 176 -5.21 -21.22 4.20
N PRO A 177 -4.73 -22.36 3.66
CA PRO A 177 -3.30 -22.71 3.69
C PRO A 177 -2.42 -21.67 2.98
N ALA A 178 -2.97 -21.00 1.96
CA ALA A 178 -2.26 -19.99 1.18
C ALA A 178 -1.84 -18.81 2.07
N ALA A 179 -2.70 -18.36 2.98
CA ALA A 179 -2.39 -17.29 3.93
C ALA A 179 -1.16 -17.59 4.81
N GLN A 180 -0.93 -18.85 5.17
CA GLN A 180 0.22 -19.25 6.01
C GLN A 180 1.57 -19.01 5.34
N SER A 181 1.61 -18.86 4.01
CA SER A 181 2.83 -18.53 3.28
C SER A 181 3.22 -17.05 3.41
N SER A 182 2.26 -16.16 3.69
CA SER A 182 2.47 -14.72 3.77
C SER A 182 3.16 -14.31 5.09
N LEU A 183 4.22 -13.49 5.00
CA LEU A 183 4.89 -12.99 6.20
C LEU A 183 3.96 -12.10 7.04
N LEU A 184 3.13 -11.26 6.39
CA LEU A 184 2.16 -10.43 7.10
C LEU A 184 1.19 -11.27 7.92
N MET A 185 0.72 -12.40 7.37
CA MET A 185 -0.16 -13.31 8.12
C MET A 185 0.57 -13.99 9.28
N LYS A 186 1.84 -14.36 9.11
CA LYS A 186 2.66 -14.87 10.22
C LYS A 186 2.83 -13.84 11.34
N ILE A 187 3.00 -12.56 10.98
CA ILE A 187 3.09 -11.45 11.94
C ILE A 187 1.73 -11.22 12.61
N ILE A 188 0.61 -11.29 11.87
CA ILE A 188 -0.74 -11.13 12.41
C ILE A 188 -1.06 -12.22 13.44
N ASN A 189 -0.62 -13.46 13.18
CA ASN A 189 -0.91 -14.64 13.99
C ASN A 189 0.11 -14.89 15.12
N SER A 190 1.22 -14.14 15.18
CA SER A 190 2.22 -14.26 16.25
C SER A 190 1.78 -13.65 17.58
#